data_AF-C7GER9-F1
#
_entry.id   AF-C7GER9-F1
#
_cell.length_a   1.000
_cell.length_b   1.000
_cell.length_c   1.000
_cell.angle_alpha   90.00
_cell.angle_beta   90.00
_cell.angle_gamma   90.00
#
_symmetry.space_group_name_H-M   'P 1'
#
loop_
_entity.id
_entity.type
_entity.pdbx_description
1 polymer ?
#
loop_
_entity_poly.entity_id
_entity_poly.type
_entity_poly.pdbx_seq_one_letter_code
_entity_poly.pdbx_strand_id
1 'polypeptide(L)' 'RTGDRFMALCKNMQILNCCHPNALMTLKEYLEDYASEETKRLGMELIDRELKKIPNPKVKQTAYEHIHDIAEGKRDFRF' A
#
# COMPACT_ATOMS: atom_id res chain seq x y z
N ARG A 1 11.23 -7.91 -8.29
CA ARG A 1 10.85 -9.30 -8.65
C ARG A 1 10.78 -9.36 -10.17
N THR A 2 11.49 -10.27 -10.83
CA THR A 2 11.52 -10.39 -12.30
C THR A 2 11.43 -11.85 -12.74
N GLY A 3 11.02 -12.09 -14.00
CA GLY A 3 10.97 -13.42 -14.61
C GLY A 3 10.15 -14.44 -13.81
N ASP A 4 10.66 -15.66 -13.68
CA ASP A 4 9.96 -16.79 -13.04
C ASP A 4 9.60 -16.52 -11.57
N ARG A 5 10.40 -15.73 -10.86
CA ARG A 5 10.11 -15.35 -9.46
C ARG A 5 8.88 -14.45 -9.36
N PHE A 6 8.66 -13.58 -10.34
CA PHE A 6 7.42 -12.81 -10.43
C PHE A 6 6.25 -13.71 -10.80
N MET A 7 6.43 -14.58 -11.81
CA MET A 7 5.38 -15.50 -12.25
C MET A 7 4.94 -16.48 -11.17
N ALA A 8 5.84 -16.94 -10.31
CA ALA A 8 5.50 -17.80 -9.18
C ALA A 8 4.47 -17.14 -8.24
N LEU A 9 4.64 -15.84 -7.94
CA LEU A 9 3.73 -15.06 -7.10
C LEU A 9 2.38 -14.80 -7.77
N CYS A 10 2.38 -14.61 -9.08
CA CYS A 10 1.14 -14.44 -9.83
C CYS A 10 0.35 -15.75 -9.88
N LYS A 11 1.01 -16.86 -10.23
CA LYS A 11 0.37 -18.17 -10.41
C LYS A 11 -0.15 -18.79 -9.10
N ASN A 12 0.42 -18.43 -7.96
CA ASN A 12 -0.06 -18.87 -6.64
C ASN A 12 -0.93 -17.81 -5.93
N MET A 13 -1.34 -16.75 -6.64
CA MET A 13 -2.18 -15.65 -6.15
C MET A 13 -1.58 -14.86 -4.96
N GLN A 14 -0.31 -15.05 -4.61
CA GLN A 14 0.35 -14.31 -3.55
C GLN A 14 0.73 -12.88 -3.96
N ILE A 15 0.65 -12.56 -5.25
CA ILE A 15 0.95 -11.21 -5.75
C ILE A 15 0.08 -10.13 -5.10
N LEU A 16 -1.14 -10.45 -4.69
CA LEU A 16 -2.06 -9.54 -4.00
C LEU A 16 -1.54 -9.08 -2.63
N ASN A 17 -0.79 -9.95 -1.93
CA ASN A 17 -0.13 -9.61 -0.66
C ASN A 17 1.06 -8.65 -0.82
N CYS A 18 1.44 -8.33 -2.07
CA CYS A 18 2.52 -7.40 -2.38
C CYS A 18 1.97 -6.15 -3.07
N CYS A 19 1.25 -6.31 -4.19
CA CYS A 19 0.84 -5.19 -5.03
C CYS A 19 -0.21 -4.29 -4.37
N HIS A 20 -1.19 -4.87 -3.67
CA HIS A 20 -2.23 -4.09 -3.02
C HIS A 20 -1.67 -3.18 -1.91
N PRO A 21 -0.92 -3.68 -0.91
CA PRO A 21 -0.35 -2.81 0.11
C PRO A 21 0.66 -1.81 -0.46
N ASN A 22 1.47 -2.19 -1.46
CA ASN A 22 2.37 -1.26 -2.15
C ASN A 22 1.60 -0.11 -2.83
N ALA A 23 0.47 -0.40 -3.49
CA ALA A 23 -0.35 0.63 -4.12
C ALA A 23 -0.92 1.64 -3.09
N LEU A 24 -1.32 1.17 -1.91
CA LEU A 24 -1.82 2.06 -0.85
C LEU A 24 -0.72 2.96 -0.27
N MET A 25 0.48 2.42 -0.08
CA MET A 25 1.63 3.20 0.40
C MET A 25 2.05 4.26 -0.62
N THR A 26 2.21 3.89 -1.90
CA THR A 26 2.56 4.86 -2.96
C THR A 26 1.47 5.91 -3.14
N LEU A 27 0.18 5.53 -3.02
CA LEU A 27 -0.90 6.50 -3.00
C LEU A 27 -0.75 7.46 -1.81
N LYS A 28 -0.49 6.96 -0.59
CA LYS A 28 -0.28 7.79 0.59
C LYS A 28 0.86 8.80 0.39
N GLU A 29 1.98 8.37 -0.20
CA GLU A 29 3.10 9.27 -0.53
C GLU A 29 2.64 10.39 -1.46
N TYR A 30 1.93 10.04 -2.54
CA TYR A 30 1.38 11.03 -3.46
C TYR A 30 0.43 12.03 -2.76
N LEU A 31 -0.42 11.54 -1.85
CA LEU A 31 -1.35 12.37 -1.10
C LEU A 31 -0.66 13.32 -0.12
N GLU A 32 0.49 12.95 0.44
CA GLU A 32 1.29 13.83 1.29
C GLU A 32 2.09 14.85 0.49
N ASP A 33 2.66 14.44 -0.65
CA ASP A 33 3.66 15.23 -1.35
C ASP A 33 3.07 16.16 -2.42
N TYR A 34 1.92 15.81 -3.01
CA TYR A 34 1.43 16.47 -4.23
C TYR A 34 -0.07 16.78 -4.27
N ALA A 35 -0.90 16.13 -3.46
CA ALA A 35 -2.35 16.26 -3.57
C ALA A 35 -2.89 17.57 -2.96
N SER A 36 -4.00 18.06 -3.51
CA SER A 36 -4.81 19.09 -2.83
C SER A 36 -5.49 18.52 -1.58
N GLU A 37 -5.87 19.38 -0.64
CA GLU A 37 -6.55 18.96 0.61
C GLU A 37 -7.81 18.11 0.36
N GLU A 38 -8.61 18.47 -0.65
CA GLU A 38 -9.79 17.69 -1.03
C GLU A 38 -9.41 16.28 -1.51
N THR A 39 -8.40 16.20 -2.38
CA THR A 39 -7.92 14.92 -2.92
C THR A 39 -7.30 14.07 -1.82
N LYS A 40 -6.55 14.69 -0.90
CA LYS A 40 -5.96 14.06 0.28
C LYS A 40 -7.04 13.44 1.16
N ARG A 41 -8.10 14.18 1.49
CA ARG A 41 -9.22 13.65 2.29
C ARG A 41 -9.87 12.43 1.64
N LEU A 42 -10.25 12.53 0.37
CA LEU A 42 -10.88 11.43 -0.36
C LEU A 42 -9.96 10.21 -0.50
N GLY A 43 -8.67 10.45 -0.73
CA GLY A 43 -7.66 9.41 -0.84
C GLY A 43 -7.42 8.68 0.49
N MET A 44 -7.41 9.39 1.62
CA MET A 44 -7.30 8.76 2.95
C MET A 44 -8.52 7.88 3.26
N GLU A 45 -9.74 8.34 2.95
CA GLU A 45 -10.96 7.54 3.10
C GLU A 45 -10.95 6.27 2.22
N LEU A 46 -10.35 6.35 1.03
CA LEU A 46 -10.13 5.18 0.18
C LEU A 46 -9.12 4.21 0.81
N ILE A 47 -7.97 4.71 1.26
CA ILE A 47 -6.92 3.91 1.89
C ILE A 47 -7.47 3.12 3.09
N ASP A 48 -8.24 3.77 3.98
CA ASP A 48 -8.82 3.11 5.15
C ASP A 48 -9.81 1.99 4.80
N ARG A 49 -10.56 2.14 3.71
CA ARG A 49 -11.47 1.11 3.21
C ARG A 49 -10.71 -0.06 2.57
N GLU A 50 -9.69 0.23 1.77
CA GLU A 50 -8.91 -0.78 1.07
C GLU A 50 -7.99 -1.58 2.00
N LEU A 51 -7.40 -0.95 3.04
CA LEU A 51 -6.65 -1.64 4.08
C LEU A 51 -7.46 -2.77 4.74
N LYS A 52 -8.78 -2.57 4.88
CA LYS A 52 -9.67 -3.59 5.47
C LYS A 52 -9.83 -4.83 4.59
N LYS A 53 -9.57 -4.71 3.28
CA LYS A 53 -9.71 -5.79 2.30
C LYS A 53 -8.45 -6.66 2.16
N ILE A 54 -7.32 -6.27 2.77
CA ILE A 54 -6.11 -7.10 2.80
C ILE A 54 -6.39 -8.34 3.66
N PRO A 55 -6.37 -9.56 3.08
CA PRO A 55 -6.79 -10.76 3.79
C PRO A 55 -5.73 -11.26 4.78
N ASN A 56 -4.45 -11.02 4.50
CA ASN A 56 -3.37 -11.45 5.38
C ASN A 56 -3.20 -10.44 6.54
N PRO A 57 -3.44 -10.85 7.80
CA PRO A 57 -3.44 -9.93 8.94
C PRO A 57 -2.06 -9.34 9.21
N LYS A 58 -0.98 -10.08 8.95
CA LYS A 58 0.39 -9.59 9.12
C LYS A 58 0.71 -8.51 8.09
N VAL A 59 0.38 -8.75 6.81
CA VAL A 59 0.57 -7.78 5.73
C VAL A 59 -0.26 -6.52 5.99
N LYS A 60 -1.51 -6.68 6.43
CA LYS A 60 -2.40 -5.58 6.79
C LYS A 60 -1.81 -4.71 7.90
N GLN A 61 -1.30 -5.33 8.97
CA GLN A 61 -0.68 -4.62 10.08
C GLN A 61 0.57 -3.83 9.63
N THR A 62 1.47 -4.47 8.88
CA THR A 62 2.66 -3.81 8.35
C THR A 62 2.31 -2.65 7.41
N ALA A 63 1.28 -2.81 6.56
CA ALA A 63 0.86 -1.75 5.66
C ALA A 63 0.29 -0.55 6.43
N TYR A 64 -0.45 -0.79 7.51
CA TYR A 64 -0.95 0.25 8.40
C TYR A 64 0.19 1.04 9.06
N GLU A 65 1.19 0.34 9.60
CA GLU A 65 2.38 0.95 10.22
C GLU A 65 3.16 1.82 9.21
N HIS A 66 3.39 1.32 8.00
CA HIS A 66 4.06 2.07 6.95
C HIS A 66 3.29 3.30 6.50
N ILE A 67 1.95 3.21 6.39
CA ILE A 67 1.11 4.37 6.05
C ILE A 67 1.19 5.47 7.12
N HIS A 68 1.29 5.09 8.40
CA HIS A 68 1.53 6.03 9.50
C HIS A 68 2.92 6.67 9.39
N ASP A 69 3.96 5.85 9.19
CA ASP A 69 5.34 6.30 9.00
C ASP A 69 5.52 7.28 7.82
N ILE A 70 4.72 7.14 6.76
CA ILE A 70 4.74 8.07 5.62
C ILE A 70 4.28 9.47 6.04
N ALA A 71 3.32 9.58 6.96
CA ALA A 71 2.92 10.88 7.50
C ALA A 71 4.06 11.55 8.31
N GLU A 72 5.00 10.77 8.83
CA GLU A 72 6.20 11.27 9.53
C GLU A 72 7.38 11.58 8.59
N GLY A 73 7.18 11.46 7.28
CA GLY A 73 8.21 11.79 6.28
C GLY A 73 9.05 10.60 5.80
N LYS A 74 8.80 9.36 6.26
CA LYS A 74 9.45 8.17 5.70
C LYS A 74 8.87 7.86 4.31
N ARG A 75 9.66 7.28 3.42
CA ARG A 75 9.30 7.04 2.01
C ARG A 75 9.89 5.71 1.52
N ASP A 76 9.39 5.23 0.37
CA ASP A 76 9.84 4.06 -0.39
C ASP A 76 9.74 2.72 0.39
N PHE A 77 8.62 2.53 1.09
CA PHE A 77 8.28 1.25 1.68
C PHE A 77 7.87 0.24 0.60
N ARG A 78 8.20 -1.04 0.81
CA ARG A 78 7.89 -2.11 -0.14
C ARG A 78 7.64 -3.45 0.53
N PHE A 79 6.63 -4.15 0.03
CA PHE A 79 6.36 -5.56 0.25
C PHE A 79 7.00 -6.42 -0.82
#